data_AF-A0ABD0T346-F1
#
_entry.id   AF-A0ABD0T346-F1
#
_cell.length_a   1.000
_cell.length_b   1.000
_cell.length_c   1.000
_cell.angle_alpha   90.00
_cell.angle_beta   90.00
_cell.angle_gamma   90.00
#
_symmetry.space_group_name_H-M   'P 1'
#
loop_
_entity.id
_entity.type
_entity.pdbx_description
1 polymer ?
#
loop_
_entity_poly.entity_id
_entity_poly.type
_entity_poly.pdbx_seq_one_letter_code
_entity_poly.pdbx_strand_id
1 'polypeptide(L)'
;MPYEHALRDGIILCKLMNRLQPGIITKVNVSGGDYKFMDNISQFQKACIKYGVPDTDLFQTTDLWDQKNIALVTQTIFAIGRTAYKHPEWRGPFLGPRPAEENRREFSEDVLRAGETVIGLQAGTNKMASQSGQNFGASRKIILGK
;
A
#
# COMPACT_ATOMS: atom_id res chain seq x y z
N MET A 1 -21.07 19.07 5.88
CA MET A 1 -20.87 18.73 4.46
C MET A 1 -20.11 17.41 4.41
N PRO A 2 -20.65 16.35 3.81
CA PRO A 2 -19.92 15.11 3.57
C PRO A 2 -18.64 15.37 2.76
N TYR A 3 -17.56 14.64 3.05
CA TYR A 3 -16.23 14.97 2.52
C TYR A 3 -16.14 14.75 1.00
N GLU A 4 -16.86 13.77 0.48
CA GLU A 4 -16.99 13.49 -0.95
C GLU A 4 -17.54 14.69 -1.74
N HIS A 5 -18.43 15.49 -1.14
CA HIS A 5 -18.93 16.72 -1.77
C HIS A 5 -17.88 17.84 -1.74
N ALA A 6 -17.09 17.92 -0.67
CA ALA A 6 -16.00 18.89 -0.56
C ALA A 6 -14.84 18.58 -1.54
N LEU A 7 -14.63 17.30 -1.87
CA LEU A 7 -13.60 16.87 -2.82
C LEU A 7 -14.07 16.87 -4.27
N ARG A 8 -15.38 16.89 -4.53
CA ARG A 8 -15.98 16.69 -5.87
C ARG A 8 -15.48 17.68 -6.92
N ASP A 9 -15.16 18.90 -6.54
CA ASP A 9 -14.64 19.93 -7.46
C ASP A 9 -13.16 19.74 -7.86
N GLY A 10 -12.46 18.81 -7.21
CA GLY A 10 -11.04 18.53 -7.39
C GLY A 10 -10.09 19.62 -6.88
N ILE A 11 -10.58 20.76 -6.39
CA ILE A 11 -9.74 21.91 -6.00
C ILE A 11 -8.90 21.56 -4.78
N ILE A 12 -9.51 20.94 -3.76
CA ILE A 12 -8.81 20.53 -2.54
C ILE A 12 -7.74 19.49 -2.86
N LEU A 13 -8.04 18.55 -3.75
CA LEU A 13 -7.12 17.51 -4.21
C LEU A 13 -5.91 18.11 -4.94
N CYS A 14 -6.12 19.05 -5.85
CA CYS A 14 -5.02 19.75 -6.52
C CYS A 14 -4.17 20.56 -5.54
N LYS A 15 -4.80 21.24 -4.57
CA LYS A 15 -4.10 21.98 -3.51
C LYS A 15 -3.26 21.05 -2.64
N LEU A 16 -3.76 19.86 -2.31
CA LEU A 16 -3.02 18.84 -1.57
C LEU A 16 -1.72 18.47 -2.32
N MET A 17 -1.81 18.15 -3.60
CA MET A 17 -0.63 17.78 -4.39
C MET A 17 0.37 18.94 -4.49
N ASN A 18 -0.10 20.17 -4.68
CA ASN A 18 0.78 21.35 -4.68
C ASN A 18 1.40 21.67 -3.31
N ARG A 19 0.80 21.21 -2.21
CA ARG A 19 1.43 21.30 -0.88
C ARG A 19 2.55 20.28 -0.72
N LEU A 20 2.36 19.06 -1.22
CA LEU A 20 3.35 18.00 -1.18
C LEU A 20 4.55 18.28 -2.11
N GLN A 21 4.26 18.73 -3.33
CA GLN A 21 5.25 19.11 -4.31
C GLN A 21 4.82 20.42 -4.99
N PRO A 22 5.41 21.57 -4.59
CA PRO A 22 5.08 22.87 -5.16
C PRO A 22 5.23 22.88 -6.69
N GLY A 23 4.20 23.37 -7.39
CA GLY A 23 4.21 23.50 -8.85
C GLY A 23 3.97 22.21 -9.62
N ILE A 24 3.62 21.10 -8.97
CA ILE A 24 3.27 19.86 -9.67
C ILE A 24 2.01 20.02 -10.53
N ILE A 25 1.06 20.85 -10.08
CA ILE A 25 -0.13 21.28 -10.82
C ILE A 25 -0.06 22.79 -11.01
N THR A 26 0.02 23.26 -12.26
CA THR A 26 0.25 24.68 -12.57
C THR A 26 -1.01 25.53 -12.50
N LYS A 27 -2.17 24.99 -12.87
CA LYS A 27 -3.43 25.74 -12.96
C LYS A 27 -4.61 24.94 -12.45
N VAL A 28 -5.17 25.38 -11.32
CA VAL A 28 -6.38 24.79 -10.73
C VAL A 28 -7.60 25.60 -11.14
N ASN A 29 -8.62 24.93 -11.68
CA ASN A 29 -9.88 25.58 -12.04
C ASN A 29 -10.72 25.80 -10.77
N VAL A 30 -10.90 27.06 -10.34
CA VAL A 30 -11.69 27.40 -9.14
C VAL A 30 -13.14 27.77 -9.44
N SER A 31 -13.47 27.96 -10.71
CA SER A 31 -14.81 28.33 -11.17
C SER A 31 -15.03 27.88 -12.62
N GLY A 32 -16.30 27.76 -12.99
CA GLY A 32 -16.76 27.36 -14.31
C GLY A 32 -17.69 26.16 -14.26
N GLY A 33 -17.89 25.51 -15.42
CA GLY A 33 -18.77 24.35 -15.53
C GLY A 33 -18.10 23.04 -15.10
N ASP A 34 -18.92 22.00 -14.98
CA ASP A 34 -18.57 20.66 -14.51
C ASP A 34 -17.31 20.07 -15.16
N TYR A 35 -17.13 20.28 -16.48
CA TYR A 35 -15.96 19.79 -17.22
C TYR A 35 -14.63 20.32 -16.66
N LYS A 36 -14.60 21.54 -16.09
CA LYS A 36 -13.39 22.10 -15.48
C LYS A 36 -13.05 21.47 -14.14
N PHE A 37 -14.07 21.08 -13.39
CA PHE A 37 -13.89 20.38 -12.12
C PHE A 37 -13.50 18.91 -12.35
N MET A 38 -14.06 18.26 -13.37
CA MET A 38 -13.56 16.96 -13.84
C MET A 38 -12.11 17.05 -14.33
N ASP A 39 -11.73 18.14 -15.01
CA ASP A 39 -10.34 18.38 -15.40
C ASP A 39 -9.41 18.52 -14.19
N ASN A 40 -9.83 19.19 -13.11
CA ASN A 40 -9.05 19.20 -11.85
C ASN A 40 -8.78 17.78 -11.33
N ILE A 41 -9.77 16.89 -11.35
CA ILE A 41 -9.60 15.50 -10.92
C ILE A 41 -8.58 14.78 -11.82
N SER A 42 -8.63 14.99 -13.14
CA SER A 42 -7.64 14.44 -14.07
C SER A 42 -6.23 14.99 -13.81
N GLN A 43 -6.10 16.29 -13.53
CA GLN A 43 -4.82 16.91 -13.17
C GLN A 43 -4.27 16.35 -11.86
N PHE A 44 -5.13 16.12 -10.86
CA PHE A 44 -4.78 15.45 -9.61
C PHE A 44 -4.23 14.04 -9.86
N GLN A 45 -4.92 13.21 -10.64
CA GLN A 45 -4.46 11.84 -10.96
C GLN A 45 -3.08 11.86 -11.61
N LYS A 46 -2.86 12.73 -12.61
CA LYS A 46 -1.56 12.91 -13.26
C LYS A 46 -0.47 13.35 -12.28
N ALA A 47 -0.81 14.25 -11.35
CA ALA A 47 0.11 14.68 -10.31
C ALA A 47 0.45 13.54 -9.34
N CYS A 48 -0.50 12.69 -8.97
CA CYS A 48 -0.25 11.53 -8.13
C CYS A 48 0.75 10.56 -8.78
N ILE A 49 0.58 10.25 -10.08
CA ILE A 49 1.52 9.41 -10.83
C ILE A 49 2.91 10.06 -10.84
N LYS A 50 2.99 11.36 -11.14
CA LYS A 50 4.26 12.11 -11.16
C LYS A 50 4.94 12.17 -9.79
N TYR A 51 4.16 12.19 -8.72
CA TYR A 51 4.64 12.11 -7.33
C TYR A 51 5.04 10.67 -6.94
N GLY A 52 4.80 9.66 -7.79
CA GLY A 52 5.22 8.28 -7.53
C GLY A 52 4.18 7.42 -6.82
N VAL A 53 2.91 7.83 -6.81
CA VAL A 53 1.79 6.96 -6.42
C VAL A 53 1.56 5.92 -7.52
N PRO A 54 1.46 4.61 -7.19
CA PRO A 54 1.14 3.59 -8.18
C PRO A 54 -0.22 3.81 -8.83
N ASP A 55 -0.32 3.55 -10.14
CA ASP A 55 -1.57 3.72 -10.89
C ASP A 55 -2.70 2.81 -10.36
N THR A 56 -2.34 1.62 -9.86
CA THR A 56 -3.27 0.68 -9.23
C THR A 56 -3.96 1.23 -7.98
N ASP A 57 -3.36 2.24 -7.33
CA ASP A 57 -3.87 2.86 -6.12
C ASP A 57 -4.70 4.13 -6.43
N LEU A 58 -4.91 4.49 -7.71
CA LEU A 58 -5.65 5.68 -8.14
C LEU A 58 -7.13 5.37 -8.39
N PHE A 59 -8.00 6.18 -7.79
CA PHE A 59 -9.41 6.23 -8.12
C PHE A 59 -9.64 6.86 -9.50
N GLN A 60 -10.75 6.51 -10.15
CA GLN A 60 -11.20 7.07 -11.44
C GLN A 60 -12.17 8.23 -11.25
N THR A 61 -12.28 9.15 -12.21
CA THR A 61 -13.14 10.35 -12.07
C THR A 61 -14.59 10.01 -11.68
N THR A 62 -15.14 8.92 -12.21
CA THR A 62 -16.49 8.43 -11.88
C THR A 62 -16.64 7.98 -10.42
N ASP A 63 -15.56 7.52 -9.79
CA ASP A 63 -15.58 7.07 -8.39
C ASP A 63 -15.89 8.22 -7.44
N LEU A 64 -15.40 9.42 -7.74
CA LEU A 64 -15.65 10.63 -6.96
C LEU A 64 -16.84 11.45 -7.50
N TRP A 65 -16.89 11.67 -8.81
CA TRP A 65 -17.87 12.59 -9.42
C TRP A 65 -19.31 12.06 -9.34
N ASP A 66 -19.48 10.78 -9.69
CA ASP A 66 -20.74 10.03 -9.64
C ASP A 66 -20.84 9.15 -8.39
N GLN A 67 -19.86 9.28 -7.48
CA GLN A 67 -19.78 8.57 -6.20
C GLN A 67 -19.83 7.04 -6.34
N LYS A 68 -19.31 6.49 -7.43
CA LYS A 68 -19.34 5.03 -7.67
C LYS A 68 -18.53 4.23 -6.65
N ASN A 69 -17.42 4.80 -6.17
CA ASN A 69 -16.57 4.13 -5.19
C ASN A 69 -15.75 5.12 -4.36
N ILE A 70 -16.42 5.77 -3.42
CA ILE A 70 -15.81 6.74 -2.49
C ILE A 70 -14.72 6.12 -1.60
N ALA A 71 -14.78 4.79 -1.36
CA ALA A 71 -13.73 4.09 -0.62
C ALA A 71 -12.39 4.10 -1.36
N LEU A 72 -12.37 4.01 -2.70
CA LEU A 72 -11.14 4.13 -3.49
C LEU A 72 -10.53 5.53 -3.39
N VAL A 73 -11.35 6.58 -3.33
CA VAL A 73 -10.86 7.96 -3.13
C VAL A 73 -10.06 8.06 -1.83
N THR A 74 -10.58 7.48 -0.75
CA THR A 74 -9.87 7.40 0.54
C THR A 74 -8.58 6.59 0.43
N GLN A 75 -8.62 5.43 -0.24
CA GLN A 75 -7.43 4.59 -0.43
C GLN A 75 -6.33 5.32 -1.20
N THR A 76 -6.66 6.08 -2.24
CA THR A 76 -5.70 6.92 -2.97
C THR A 76 -5.07 7.98 -2.05
N ILE A 77 -5.85 8.61 -1.17
CA ILE A 77 -5.31 9.58 -0.19
C ILE A 77 -4.32 8.92 0.76
N PHE A 78 -4.61 7.70 1.25
CA PHE A 78 -3.65 6.92 2.04
C PHE A 78 -2.42 6.48 1.22
N ALA A 79 -2.59 6.18 -0.06
CA ALA A 79 -1.47 5.87 -0.95
C ALA A 79 -0.52 7.06 -1.12
N ILE A 80 -1.07 8.28 -1.30
CA ILE A 80 -0.28 9.52 -1.29
C ILE A 80 0.48 9.68 0.03
N GLY A 81 -0.20 9.44 1.16
CA GLY A 81 0.40 9.49 2.50
C GLY A 81 1.61 8.55 2.66
N ARG A 82 1.49 7.30 2.15
CA ARG A 82 2.59 6.33 2.10
C ARG A 82 3.71 6.77 1.17
N THR A 83 3.37 7.31 0.00
CA THR A 83 4.36 7.78 -0.98
C THR A 83 5.18 8.94 -0.42
N ALA A 84 4.60 9.83 0.38
CA ALA A 84 5.30 10.96 0.98
C ALA A 84 6.54 10.57 1.82
N TYR A 85 6.60 9.34 2.35
CA TYR A 85 7.81 8.83 3.03
C TYR A 85 9.02 8.71 2.10
N LYS A 86 8.80 8.61 0.78
CA LYS A 86 9.84 8.54 -0.25
C LYS A 86 10.34 9.92 -0.69
N HIS A 87 9.81 11.01 -0.13
CA HIS A 87 10.13 12.39 -0.49
C HIS A 87 10.91 13.07 0.64
N PRO A 88 12.26 13.08 0.62
CA PRO A 88 13.09 13.68 1.65
C PRO A 88 12.97 15.20 1.76
N GLU A 89 12.31 15.85 0.81
CA GLU A 89 11.97 17.27 0.83
C GLU A 89 10.73 17.57 1.67
N TRP A 90 9.86 16.58 1.91
CA TRP A 90 8.67 16.75 2.71
C TRP A 90 9.03 16.90 4.20
N ARG A 91 8.44 17.91 4.84
CA ARG A 91 8.66 18.24 6.27
C ARG A 91 7.35 18.30 7.07
N GLY A 92 6.22 18.03 6.42
CA GLY A 92 4.91 18.05 7.06
C GLY A 92 4.54 16.72 7.73
N PRO A 93 3.30 16.61 8.24
CA PRO A 93 2.84 15.38 8.84
C PRO A 93 2.76 14.24 7.82
N PHE A 94 2.86 13.01 8.30
CA PHE A 94 2.68 11.80 7.50
C PHE A 94 1.32 11.17 7.80
N LEU A 95 0.77 10.48 6.80
CA LEU A 95 -0.49 9.74 6.92
C LEU A 95 -0.22 8.24 6.76
N GLY A 96 -0.54 7.48 7.80
CA GLY A 96 -0.33 6.03 7.83
C GLY A 96 1.03 5.63 8.43
N PRO A 97 1.29 4.31 8.58
CA PRO A 97 2.56 3.82 9.09
C PRO A 97 3.69 4.02 8.08
N ARG A 98 4.91 4.20 8.59
CA ARG A 98 6.12 4.22 7.75
C ARG A 98 6.25 2.88 7.00
N PRO A 99 6.38 2.89 5.67
CA PRO A 99 6.67 1.68 4.90
C PRO A 99 7.97 1.02 5.42
N ALA A 100 7.98 -0.31 5.53
CA ALA A 100 9.18 -1.02 5.91
C ALA A 100 10.27 -0.87 4.83
N GLU A 101 11.49 -0.62 5.26
CA GLU A 101 12.66 -0.63 4.39
C GLU A 101 13.23 -2.05 4.31
N GLU A 102 13.74 -2.45 3.14
CA GLU A 102 14.37 -3.74 2.97
C GLU A 102 15.64 -3.82 3.84
N ASN A 103 15.67 -4.74 4.80
CA ASN A 103 16.86 -5.03 5.59
C ASN A 103 17.59 -6.24 4.98
N ARG A 104 18.40 -5.99 3.94
CA ARG A 104 19.28 -7.01 3.37
C ARG A 104 20.38 -7.33 4.36
N ARG A 105 20.33 -8.55 4.91
CA ARG A 105 21.40 -9.08 5.75
C ARG A 105 22.37 -9.82 4.85
N GLU A 106 23.59 -9.30 4.77
CA GLU A 106 24.69 -10.01 4.14
C GLU A 106 25.33 -10.92 5.20
N PHE A 107 25.42 -12.21 4.87
CA PHE A 107 26.10 -13.20 5.70
C PHE A 107 27.43 -13.54 5.03
N SER A 108 28.48 -13.78 5.83
CA SER A 108 29.73 -14.27 5.28
C SER A 108 29.55 -15.65 4.64
N GLU A 109 30.40 -16.00 3.68
CA GLU A 109 30.36 -17.33 3.05
C GLU A 109 30.46 -18.46 4.09
N ASP A 110 31.26 -18.27 5.14
CA ASP A 110 31.40 -19.25 6.22
C ASP A 110 30.09 -19.45 6.99
N VAL A 111 29.32 -18.37 7.22
CA VAL A 111 28.00 -18.44 7.87
C VAL A 111 26.98 -19.10 6.94
N LEU A 112 27.00 -18.79 5.64
CA LEU A 112 26.14 -19.44 4.66
C LEU A 112 26.41 -20.95 4.58
N ARG A 113 27.68 -21.34 4.50
CA ARG A 113 28.13 -22.74 4.48
C ARG A 113 27.80 -23.48 5.78
N ALA A 114 27.94 -22.81 6.93
CA ALA A 114 27.51 -23.38 8.21
C ALA A 114 25.99 -23.62 8.22
N GLY A 115 25.21 -22.73 7.62
CA GLY A 115 23.76 -22.89 7.44
C GLY A 115 23.36 -24.11 6.61
N GLU A 116 24.13 -24.47 5.59
CA GLU A 116 23.87 -25.66 4.76
C GLU A 116 23.95 -26.97 5.56
N THR A 117 24.73 -26.99 6.64
CA THR A 117 24.87 -28.16 7.52
C THR A 117 23.73 -28.31 8.52
N VAL A 118 22.89 -27.29 8.68
CA VAL A 118 21.73 -27.31 9.57
C VAL A 118 20.54 -27.92 8.84
N ILE A 119 20.34 -29.23 9.01
CA ILE A 119 19.18 -29.95 8.50
C ILE A 119 17.94 -29.51 9.29
N GLY A 120 17.02 -28.80 8.63
CA GLY A 120 15.74 -28.42 9.23
C GLY A 120 14.94 -29.64 9.70
N LEU A 121 14.12 -29.48 10.74
CA LEU A 121 13.37 -30.56 11.42
C LEU A 121 12.48 -31.44 10.50
N GLN A 122 12.28 -31.03 9.25
CA GLN A 122 11.50 -31.73 8.22
C GLN A 122 12.28 -32.01 6.93
N ALA A 123 13.60 -31.84 6.90
CA ALA A 123 14.43 -32.20 5.75
C ALA A 123 14.67 -33.72 5.70
N GLY A 124 13.57 -34.45 5.52
CA GLY A 124 13.55 -35.87 5.19
C GLY A 124 12.79 -36.06 3.87
N THR A 125 13.30 -36.93 3.00
CA THR A 125 12.57 -37.33 1.80
C THR A 125 11.48 -38.34 2.17
N ASN A 126 10.22 -38.03 1.84
CA ASN A 126 9.10 -38.97 1.98
C ASN A 126 9.11 -40.07 0.90
N LYS A 127 10.06 -40.03 -0.06
CA LYS A 127 10.10 -40.98 -1.19
C LYS A 127 10.67 -42.36 -0.87
N MET A 128 11.35 -42.55 0.27
CA MET A 128 12.05 -43.82 0.54
C MET A 128 11.61 -44.54 1.83
N ALA A 129 10.92 -43.86 2.75
CA ALA A 129 10.29 -44.51 3.90
C ALA A 129 8.88 -43.94 4.06
N SER A 130 7.87 -44.80 3.90
CA SER A 130 6.50 -44.44 4.30
C SER A 130 6.55 -44.04 5.77
N GLN A 131 6.25 -42.78 6.07
CA GLN A 131 6.06 -42.25 7.42
C GLN A 131 4.75 -42.77 8.04
N SER A 132 4.38 -44.01 7.76
CA SER A 132 3.29 -44.70 8.43
C SER A 132 3.76 -45.08 9.84
N GLY A 133 3.37 -44.28 10.83
CA GLY A 133 3.55 -44.59 12.25
C GLY A 133 4.39 -43.61 13.08
N GLN A 134 4.97 -42.56 12.48
CA GLN A 134 5.60 -41.50 13.28
C GLN A 134 4.52 -40.54 13.79
N ASN A 135 4.27 -40.57 15.10
CA ASN A 135 3.44 -39.61 15.80
C ASN A 135 4.35 -38.68 16.62
N PHE A 136 4.56 -37.46 16.11
CA PHE A 136 5.27 -36.42 16.85
C PHE A 136 4.26 -35.57 17.62
N GLY A 137 4.12 -35.89 18.90
CA GLY A 137 3.21 -35.22 19.83
C GLY A 137 2.65 -36.20 20.84
N ALA A 138 2.27 -35.71 22.03
CA ALA A 138 1.53 -36.53 22.97
C ALA A 138 0.14 -36.82 22.40
N SER A 139 -0.16 -38.09 22.11
CA SER A 139 -1.51 -38.51 21.73
C SER A 139 -2.50 -38.09 22.82
N ARG A 140 -3.39 -37.15 22.50
CA ARG A 140 -4.49 -36.78 23.40
C ARG A 140 -5.36 -38.00 23.65
N LYS A 141 -5.29 -38.56 24.86
CA LYS A 141 -6.29 -39.53 25.32
C LYS A 141 -7.59 -38.77 25.56
N ILE A 142 -8.54 -38.89 24.63
CA ILE A 142 -9.92 -38.50 24.91
C ILE A 142 -10.48 -39.58 25.83
N ILE A 143 -10.64 -39.27 27.11
CA ILE A 143 -11.38 -40.13 28.05
C ILE A 143 -12.86 -39.90 27.75
N LEU A 144 -13.50 -40.86 27.09
CA LEU A 144 -14.95 -40.89 26.95
C LEU A 144 -15.55 -41.56 28.20
N GLY A 145 -16.14 -40.73 29.08
CA GLY A 145 -17.11 -41.15 30.08
C GLY A 145 -16.56 -41.75 31.38
N LYS A 146 -16.39 -40.91 32.40
CA LYS A 146 -17.10 -40.98 33.69
C LYS A 146 -16.81 -39.74 34.51
#